data_AF-F4XCQ7-F1
#
_entry.id   AF-F4XCQ7-F1
#
_cell.length_a   1.000
_cell.length_b   1.000
_cell.length_c   1.000
_cell.angle_alpha   90.00
_cell.angle_beta   90.00
_cell.angle_gamma   90.00
#
_symmetry.space_group_name_H-M   'P 1'
#
loop_
_entity.id
_entity.type
_entity.pdbx_description
1 polymer ?
#
loop_
_entity_poly.entity_id
_entity_poly.type
_entity_poly.pdbx_seq_one_letter_code
_entity_poly.pdbx_strand_id
1 'polypeptide(L)'
;MKEYETLTREKVDVVPFGCGMPETHLMQDWSDRMLDLILNGPTINGIKKDEVRVMLRETYTALKQYEKIGPMASPFINDPTAIVARAFSELYPGVEYVAQYVPDLRDETNGTAYGLTIFPDDGSTPIVCISAEAPISAAPELLAHELAHVATPEDTEHGESWSAASEAIFKKYNELLDTMIPDEPEPILSPHQPGDGGILTMPLRDNVPEPPTDDWQLTTCPVCGAECWQTDTARRILALEPDVRTACTACALKGLGK
;
A
#
# COMPACT_ATOMS: atom_id res chain seq x y z
N MET A 1 10.00 35.24 -10.98
CA MET A 1 11.02 34.28 -11.45
C MET A 1 12.29 34.40 -10.61
N LYS A 2 12.45 33.51 -9.63
CA LYS A 2 13.77 33.15 -9.10
C LYS A 2 14.10 31.76 -9.65
N GLU A 3 15.34 31.59 -10.07
CA GLU A 3 15.88 30.35 -10.65
C GLU A 3 15.54 29.15 -9.75
N TYR A 4 14.87 28.16 -10.33
CA TYR A 4 14.64 26.87 -9.69
C TYR A 4 15.89 26.02 -9.90
N GLU A 5 16.62 25.69 -8.83
CA GLU A 5 17.75 24.76 -8.91
C GLU A 5 17.20 23.34 -9.06
N THR A 6 17.37 22.78 -10.26
CA THR A 6 17.10 21.38 -10.56
C THR A 6 17.94 20.48 -9.64
N LEU A 7 17.36 19.42 -9.07
CA LEU A 7 18.07 18.44 -8.24
C LEU A 7 19.29 17.89 -9.01
N THR A 8 20.49 18.20 -8.53
CA THR A 8 21.75 17.71 -9.10
C THR A 8 22.09 16.33 -8.53
N ARG A 9 22.88 15.55 -9.28
CA ARG A 9 23.35 14.20 -8.90
C ARG A 9 23.95 14.15 -7.49
N GLU A 10 24.62 15.21 -7.05
CA GLU A 10 25.24 15.31 -5.71
C GLU A 10 24.22 15.23 -4.56
N LYS A 11 22.96 15.63 -4.76
CA LYS A 11 21.91 15.56 -3.73
C LYS A 11 21.20 14.19 -3.67
N VAL A 12 21.51 13.29 -4.62
CA VAL A 12 20.93 11.94 -4.75
C VAL A 12 21.96 10.84 -4.45
N ASP A 13 23.26 11.16 -4.43
CA ASP A 13 24.31 10.17 -4.22
C ASP A 13 24.29 9.57 -2.81
N VAL A 14 24.08 8.25 -2.75
CA VAL A 14 24.21 7.44 -1.54
C VAL A 14 25.70 7.28 -1.21
N VAL A 15 26.11 7.63 0.01
CA VAL A 15 27.48 7.43 0.49
C VAL A 15 27.83 5.93 0.42
N PRO A 16 28.81 5.49 -0.40
CA PRO A 16 29.05 4.07 -0.62
C PRO A 16 29.70 3.43 0.61
N PHE A 17 29.02 2.47 1.23
CA PHE A 17 29.70 1.44 2.01
C PHE A 17 30.10 0.32 1.04
N GLY A 18 31.41 0.13 0.88
CA GLY A 18 31.97 -0.71 -0.17
C GLY A 18 31.72 -2.21 0.03
N CYS A 19 31.11 -2.83 -0.98
CA CYS A 19 31.20 -4.27 -1.26
C CYS A 19 31.28 -4.44 -2.78
N GLY A 20 32.45 -4.79 -3.29
CA GLY A 20 32.65 -5.01 -4.73
C GLY A 20 31.97 -6.29 -5.22
N MET A 21 31.23 -6.19 -6.32
CA MET A 21 30.65 -7.31 -7.09
C MET A 21 30.84 -7.03 -8.59
N PRO A 22 30.99 -8.07 -9.44
CA PRO A 22 31.38 -7.93 -10.84
C PRO A 22 30.28 -7.36 -11.74
N GLU A 23 30.68 -6.52 -12.69
CA GLU A 23 29.81 -5.76 -13.61
C GLU A 23 28.99 -6.65 -14.55
N THR A 24 27.68 -6.46 -14.58
CA THR A 24 26.78 -6.91 -15.65
C THR A 24 26.62 -5.82 -16.70
N HIS A 25 27.00 -6.09 -17.96
CA HIS A 25 26.82 -5.16 -19.09
C HIS A 25 25.36 -5.06 -19.53
N LEU A 26 24.89 -3.84 -19.79
CA LEU A 26 23.51 -3.56 -20.20
C LEU A 26 23.36 -3.69 -21.72
N MET A 27 22.17 -4.07 -22.19
CA MET A 27 21.89 -4.25 -23.62
C MET A 27 21.99 -2.94 -24.43
N GLN A 28 21.92 -1.78 -23.75
CA GLN A 28 22.18 -0.47 -24.34
C GLN A 28 23.60 -0.31 -24.90
N ASP A 29 24.53 -1.15 -24.45
CA ASP A 29 25.92 -1.15 -24.89
C ASP A 29 26.12 -2.01 -26.16
N TRP A 30 25.05 -2.58 -26.73
CA TRP A 30 25.13 -3.43 -27.92
C TRP A 30 25.08 -2.61 -29.20
N SER A 31 25.95 -2.94 -30.15
CA SER A 31 25.99 -2.25 -31.44
C SER A 31 24.74 -2.53 -32.30
N ASP A 32 24.33 -1.56 -33.11
CA ASP A 32 23.19 -1.70 -34.04
C ASP A 32 23.30 -2.92 -34.97
N ARG A 33 24.52 -3.29 -35.37
CA ARG A 33 24.75 -4.49 -36.20
C ARG A 33 24.47 -5.79 -35.46
N MET A 34 24.70 -5.82 -34.15
CA MET A 34 24.42 -6.98 -33.30
C MET A 34 22.91 -7.14 -33.11
N LEU A 35 22.21 -6.03 -32.87
CA LEU A 35 20.75 -6.00 -32.79
C LEU A 35 20.12 -6.43 -34.13
N ASP A 36 20.63 -5.94 -35.25
CA ASP A 36 20.15 -6.30 -36.59
C ASP A 36 20.41 -7.77 -36.92
N LEU A 37 21.56 -8.32 -36.52
CA LEU A 37 21.85 -9.75 -36.71
C LEU A 37 20.89 -10.65 -35.93
N ILE A 38 20.56 -10.28 -34.69
CA ILE A 38 19.65 -11.02 -33.82
C ILE A 38 18.23 -10.96 -34.40
N LEU A 39 17.76 -9.76 -34.72
CA LEU A 39 16.38 -9.54 -35.15
C LEU A 39 16.17 -9.92 -36.61
N ASN A 40 17.04 -9.52 -37.53
CA ASN A 40 16.85 -9.59 -38.98
C ASN A 40 17.84 -10.50 -39.73
N GLY A 41 18.96 -10.92 -39.10
CA GLY A 41 19.98 -11.79 -39.71
C GLY A 41 19.56 -13.27 -39.95
N PRO A 42 20.50 -14.22 -40.08
CA PRO A 42 20.22 -15.67 -40.18
C PRO A 42 19.72 -16.27 -38.86
N THR A 43 18.96 -17.38 -38.91
CA THR A 43 18.43 -18.08 -37.71
C THR A 43 19.55 -18.45 -36.75
N ILE A 44 19.44 -18.03 -35.49
CA ILE A 44 20.44 -18.28 -34.45
C ILE A 44 19.96 -19.48 -33.63
N ASN A 45 20.76 -20.54 -33.56
CA ASN A 45 20.51 -21.73 -32.73
C ASN A 45 19.10 -22.33 -32.85
N GLY A 46 18.51 -22.30 -34.05
CA GLY A 46 17.22 -22.93 -34.33
C GLY A 46 16.00 -22.21 -33.77
N ILE A 47 16.17 -21.07 -33.09
CA ILE A 47 15.05 -20.27 -32.61
C ILE A 47 14.53 -19.41 -33.78
N LYS A 48 13.25 -19.55 -34.11
CA LYS A 48 12.64 -18.75 -35.17
C LYS A 48 12.62 -17.29 -34.72
N LYS A 49 13.11 -16.39 -35.58
CA LYS A 49 13.21 -14.96 -35.26
C LYS A 49 11.87 -14.32 -34.97
N ASP A 50 10.82 -14.81 -35.61
CA ASP A 50 9.47 -14.31 -35.34
C ASP A 50 9.03 -14.65 -33.91
N GLU A 51 9.44 -15.80 -33.36
CA GLU A 51 9.21 -16.15 -31.95
C GLU A 51 10.04 -15.27 -31.01
N VAL A 52 11.29 -14.91 -31.37
CA VAL A 52 12.11 -13.96 -30.59
C VAL A 52 11.49 -12.56 -30.60
N ARG A 53 11.02 -12.09 -31.77
CA ARG A 53 10.33 -10.79 -31.88
C ARG A 53 9.01 -10.79 -31.12
N VAL A 54 8.25 -11.88 -31.16
CA VAL A 54 6.99 -12.02 -30.39
C VAL A 54 7.30 -12.06 -28.90
N MET A 55 8.28 -12.85 -28.45
CA MET A 55 8.70 -12.91 -27.05
C MET A 55 9.16 -11.55 -26.52
N LEU A 56 9.97 -10.80 -27.27
CA LEU A 56 10.40 -9.46 -26.87
C LEU A 56 9.22 -8.47 -26.84
N ARG A 57 8.30 -8.57 -27.80
CA ARG A 57 7.10 -7.73 -27.84
C ARG A 57 6.15 -8.07 -26.68
N GLU A 58 5.92 -9.35 -26.37
CA GLU A 58 5.10 -9.79 -25.23
C GLU A 58 5.74 -9.45 -23.89
N THR A 59 7.05 -9.63 -23.76
CA THR A 59 7.79 -9.23 -22.54
C THR A 59 7.74 -7.72 -22.35
N TYR A 60 7.94 -6.94 -23.42
CA TYR A 60 7.79 -5.48 -23.36
C TYR A 60 6.34 -5.04 -23.11
N THR A 61 5.33 -5.70 -23.70
CA THR A 61 3.92 -5.40 -23.44
C THR A 61 3.50 -5.76 -22.01
N ALA A 62 4.03 -6.86 -21.45
CA ALA A 62 3.87 -7.19 -20.03
C ALA A 62 4.56 -6.14 -19.14
N LEU A 63 5.80 -5.77 -19.45
CA LEU A 63 6.55 -4.75 -18.69
C LEU A 63 5.89 -3.36 -18.77
N LYS A 64 5.38 -2.97 -19.94
CA LYS A 64 4.72 -1.68 -20.18
C LYS A 64 3.34 -1.56 -19.51
N GLN A 65 2.72 -2.67 -19.10
CA GLN A 65 1.55 -2.65 -18.23
C GLN A 65 1.92 -2.38 -16.75
N TYR A 66 3.18 -2.61 -16.36
CA TYR A 66 3.71 -2.32 -15.02
C TYR A 66 4.51 -1.01 -14.95
N GLU A 67 5.08 -0.54 -16.06
CA GLU A 67 5.92 0.67 -16.11
C GLU A 67 5.18 1.86 -16.72
N LYS A 68 4.40 2.56 -15.89
CA LYS A 68 4.04 3.97 -16.08
C LYS A 68 4.59 4.83 -14.92
N ILE A 69 5.82 4.58 -14.50
CA ILE A 69 6.55 5.43 -13.55
C ILE A 69 8.03 5.44 -13.96
N GLY A 70 8.38 6.27 -14.95
CA GLY A 70 9.77 6.55 -15.32
C GLY A 70 10.68 5.31 -15.56
N PRO A 71 12.01 5.49 -15.55
CA PRO A 71 12.98 4.38 -15.62
C PRO A 71 13.12 3.60 -14.30
N MET A 72 12.35 3.96 -13.27
CA MET A 72 12.37 3.32 -11.95
C MET A 72 10.97 2.88 -11.55
N ALA A 73 10.61 1.65 -11.86
CA ALA A 73 9.40 1.03 -11.34
C ALA A 73 9.47 0.92 -9.80
N SER A 74 8.33 1.06 -9.11
CA SER A 74 8.28 0.89 -7.66
C SER A 74 8.69 -0.53 -7.26
N PRO A 75 9.56 -0.70 -6.24
CA PRO A 75 9.95 -2.02 -5.75
C PRO A 75 8.95 -2.63 -4.76
N PHE A 76 7.92 -1.89 -4.31
CA PHE A 76 6.97 -2.37 -3.30
C PHE A 76 5.67 -2.85 -3.96
N ILE A 77 5.19 -4.03 -3.55
CA ILE A 77 3.95 -4.62 -4.07
C ILE A 77 2.69 -3.81 -3.72
N ASN A 78 2.76 -3.00 -2.66
CA ASN A 78 1.67 -2.21 -2.11
C ASN A 78 2.00 -0.71 -2.07
N ASP A 79 2.81 -0.21 -3.00
CA ASP A 79 3.14 1.21 -3.09
C ASP A 79 1.90 2.06 -3.40
N PRO A 80 1.36 2.83 -2.43
CA PRO A 80 0.14 3.57 -2.66
C PRO A 80 0.37 4.79 -3.59
N THR A 81 1.58 5.35 -3.60
CA THR A 81 1.97 6.43 -4.52
C THR A 81 2.01 5.92 -5.97
N ALA A 82 2.45 4.68 -6.19
CA ALA A 82 2.38 4.04 -7.50
C ALA A 82 0.93 3.78 -7.95
N ILE A 83 0.02 3.43 -7.03
CA ILE A 83 -1.41 3.27 -7.34
C ILE A 83 -2.01 4.63 -7.75
N VAL A 84 -1.66 5.73 -7.08
CA VAL A 84 -2.08 7.10 -7.46
C VAL A 84 -1.58 7.45 -8.88
N ALA A 85 -0.30 7.21 -9.16
CA ALA A 85 0.28 7.43 -10.50
C ALA A 85 -0.46 6.62 -11.58
N ARG A 86 -0.78 5.37 -11.28
CA ARG A 86 -1.58 4.51 -12.17
C ARG A 86 -2.99 5.08 -12.37
N ALA A 87 -3.69 5.42 -11.29
CA ALA A 87 -5.04 5.99 -11.32
C ALA A 87 -5.11 7.24 -12.20
N PHE A 88 -4.18 8.16 -12.00
CA PHE A 88 -4.05 9.36 -12.82
C PHE A 88 -3.84 9.02 -14.30
N SER A 89 -2.96 8.07 -14.60
CA SER A 89 -2.67 7.68 -15.98
C SER A 89 -3.82 6.97 -16.70
N GLU A 90 -4.77 6.37 -15.95
CA GLU A 90 -5.99 5.77 -16.48
C GLU A 90 -7.08 6.84 -16.69
N LEU A 91 -7.17 7.84 -15.82
CA LEU A 91 -8.14 8.95 -15.92
C LEU A 91 -7.77 9.98 -16.98
N TYR A 92 -6.48 10.31 -17.10
CA TYR A 92 -5.96 11.38 -17.96
C TYR A 92 -4.96 10.83 -18.98
N PRO A 93 -5.41 10.00 -19.94
CA PRO A 93 -4.51 9.39 -20.91
C PRO A 93 -3.86 10.46 -21.80
N GLY A 94 -2.53 10.50 -21.79
CA GLY A 94 -1.74 11.43 -22.60
C GLY A 94 -1.34 12.72 -21.87
N VAL A 95 -1.73 12.90 -20.61
CA VAL A 95 -1.17 13.96 -19.76
C VAL A 95 0.13 13.45 -19.16
N GLU A 96 1.22 14.14 -19.47
CA GLU A 96 2.56 13.82 -18.96
C GLU A 96 2.88 14.65 -17.72
N TYR A 97 3.63 14.05 -16.80
CA TYR A 97 4.20 14.73 -15.64
C TYR A 97 5.51 14.05 -15.23
N VAL A 98 6.35 14.78 -14.52
CA VAL A 98 7.50 14.23 -13.77
C VAL A 98 7.21 14.43 -12.29
N ALA A 99 7.39 13.39 -11.47
CA ALA A 99 7.30 13.51 -10.02
C ALA A 99 8.67 13.33 -9.38
N GLN A 100 8.99 14.13 -8.37
CA GLN A 100 10.25 14.06 -7.63
C GLN A 100 10.05 14.37 -6.14
N TYR A 101 10.89 13.74 -5.30
CA TYR A 101 11.03 14.14 -3.90
C TYR A 101 12.09 15.24 -3.77
N VAL A 102 11.75 16.30 -3.05
CA VAL A 102 12.59 17.50 -2.92
C VAL A 102 12.90 17.76 -1.43
N PRO A 103 14.17 17.70 -1.01
CA PRO A 103 14.58 18.13 0.32
C PRO A 103 14.40 19.64 0.51
N ASP A 104 13.99 20.06 1.70
CA ASP A 104 13.70 21.47 2.05
C ASP A 104 12.79 22.15 1.01
N LEU A 105 11.68 21.49 0.63
CA LEU A 105 10.73 22.04 -0.33
C LEU A 105 10.11 23.34 0.22
N ARG A 106 10.18 24.41 -0.60
CA ARG A 106 9.67 25.73 -0.25
C ARG A 106 8.68 26.27 -1.27
N ASP A 107 7.69 27.02 -0.78
CA ASP A 107 6.77 27.78 -1.61
C ASP A 107 7.38 29.11 -2.10
N GLU A 108 6.61 29.85 -2.89
CA GLU A 108 6.99 31.15 -3.43
C GLU A 108 7.23 32.24 -2.37
N THR A 109 6.69 32.07 -1.16
CA THR A 109 6.89 32.94 0.00
C THR A 109 8.08 32.53 0.86
N ASN A 110 8.82 31.49 0.44
CA ASN A 110 9.90 30.84 1.18
C ASN A 110 9.44 30.09 2.45
N GLY A 111 8.14 29.82 2.56
CA GLY A 111 7.53 28.95 3.55
C GLY A 111 7.78 27.48 3.24
N THR A 112 7.64 26.61 4.24
CA THR A 112 7.76 25.15 4.05
C THR A 112 6.54 24.63 3.32
N ALA A 113 6.75 23.90 2.24
CA ALA A 113 5.70 23.28 1.44
C ALA A 113 5.80 21.75 1.48
N TYR A 114 4.65 21.07 1.41
CA TYR A 114 4.58 19.62 1.38
C TYR A 114 4.41 19.05 -0.04
N GLY A 115 3.79 19.83 -0.92
CA GLY A 115 3.60 19.56 -2.34
C GLY A 115 3.69 20.85 -3.13
N LEU A 116 4.18 20.78 -4.37
CA LEU A 116 4.19 21.89 -5.31
C LEU A 116 4.21 21.36 -6.75
N THR A 117 3.30 21.85 -7.57
CA THR A 117 3.31 21.63 -9.02
C THR A 117 3.95 22.82 -9.72
N ILE A 118 4.95 22.55 -10.56
CA ILE A 118 5.65 23.54 -11.36
C ILE A 118 5.27 23.35 -12.82
N PHE A 119 4.80 24.42 -13.44
CA PHE A 119 4.57 24.51 -14.88
C PHE A 119 5.68 25.35 -15.49
N PRO A 120 6.66 24.74 -16.18
CA PRO A 120 7.76 25.47 -16.79
C PRO A 120 7.26 26.47 -17.87
N ASP A 121 7.84 27.68 -17.87
CA ASP A 121 7.49 28.74 -18.85
C ASP A 121 7.79 28.34 -20.31
N ASP A 122 8.68 27.37 -20.53
CA ASP A 122 9.02 26.83 -21.84
C ASP A 122 8.02 25.79 -22.37
N GLY A 123 6.96 25.51 -21.61
CA GLY A 123 5.93 24.53 -21.95
C GLY A 123 6.39 23.08 -21.84
N SER A 124 7.52 22.82 -21.20
CA SER A 124 7.98 21.46 -20.90
C SER A 124 7.08 20.76 -19.87
N THR A 125 7.30 19.46 -19.70
CA THR A 125 6.47 18.58 -18.86
C THR A 125 6.34 19.14 -17.43
N PRO A 126 5.11 19.24 -16.89
CA PRO A 126 4.88 19.66 -15.51
C PRO A 126 5.67 18.82 -14.50
N ILE A 127 6.19 19.48 -13.46
CA ILE A 127 6.99 18.84 -12.43
C ILE A 127 6.25 18.89 -11.09
N VAL A 128 5.85 17.73 -10.60
CA VAL A 128 5.26 17.54 -9.28
C VAL A 128 6.37 17.30 -8.27
N CYS A 129 6.46 18.17 -7.28
CA CYS A 129 7.44 18.12 -6.21
C CYS A 129 6.75 17.74 -4.91
N ILE A 130 7.19 16.66 -4.27
CA ILE A 130 6.74 16.25 -2.93
C ILE A 130 7.90 16.47 -1.95
N SER A 131 7.62 17.05 -0.78
CA SER A 131 8.67 17.24 0.23
C SER A 131 9.23 15.89 0.68
N ALA A 132 10.56 15.79 0.76
CA ALA A 132 11.24 14.61 1.29
C ALA A 132 11.08 14.47 2.81
N GLU A 133 10.66 15.54 3.48
CA GLU A 133 10.38 15.60 4.92
C GLU A 133 8.93 15.24 5.27
N ALA A 134 8.04 15.13 4.27
CA ALA A 134 6.67 14.68 4.49
C ALA A 134 6.65 13.22 4.96
N PRO A 135 5.77 12.84 5.90
CA PRO A 135 5.58 11.44 6.26
C PRO A 135 5.27 10.61 5.01
N ILE A 136 5.91 9.44 4.87
CA ILE A 136 5.69 8.56 3.71
C ILE A 136 4.21 8.19 3.52
N SER A 137 3.44 8.11 4.62
CA SER A 137 2.01 7.86 4.61
C SER A 137 1.19 9.00 3.98
N ALA A 138 1.72 10.22 3.93
CA ALA A 138 1.08 11.38 3.31
C ALA A 138 1.43 11.53 1.82
N ALA A 139 2.50 10.89 1.35
CA ALA A 139 2.97 11.01 -0.04
C ALA A 139 1.91 10.65 -1.11
N PRO A 140 1.03 9.65 -0.94
CA PRO A 140 -0.01 9.35 -1.92
C PRO A 140 -1.03 10.48 -2.05
N GLU A 141 -1.46 11.06 -0.93
CA GLU A 141 -2.41 12.18 -0.90
C GLU A 141 -1.79 13.44 -1.51
N LEU A 142 -0.56 13.77 -1.12
CA LEU A 142 0.17 14.91 -1.67
C LEU A 142 0.40 14.75 -3.18
N LEU A 143 0.76 13.55 -3.66
CA LEU A 143 0.86 13.28 -5.09
C LEU A 143 -0.49 13.46 -5.80
N ALA A 144 -1.57 12.91 -5.24
CA ALA A 144 -2.90 13.04 -5.83
C ALA A 144 -3.35 14.52 -5.91
N HIS A 145 -3.06 15.30 -4.88
CA HIS A 145 -3.33 16.74 -4.82
C HIS A 145 -2.63 17.50 -5.95
N GLU A 146 -1.32 17.29 -6.10
CA GLU A 146 -0.53 17.96 -7.13
C GLU A 146 -0.91 17.49 -8.54
N LEU A 147 -1.22 16.20 -8.70
CA LEU A 147 -1.72 15.68 -9.98
C LEU A 147 -3.07 16.27 -10.37
N ALA A 148 -3.94 16.63 -9.42
CA ALA A 148 -5.16 17.37 -9.74
C ALA A 148 -4.84 18.73 -10.38
N HIS A 149 -3.82 19.45 -9.91
CA HIS A 149 -3.34 20.67 -10.59
C HIS A 149 -2.82 20.38 -12.01
N VAL A 150 -2.09 19.27 -12.21
CA VAL A 150 -1.64 18.85 -13.54
C VAL A 150 -2.82 18.55 -14.48
N ALA A 151 -3.90 17.95 -13.98
CA ALA A 151 -5.11 17.69 -14.76
C ALA A 151 -5.89 18.97 -15.09
N THR A 152 -5.75 20.03 -14.29
CA THR A 152 -6.48 21.28 -14.44
C THR A 152 -5.55 22.50 -14.42
N PRO A 153 -4.67 22.66 -15.43
CA PRO A 153 -3.64 23.70 -15.43
C PRO A 153 -4.20 25.13 -15.47
N GLU A 154 -5.43 25.30 -15.95
CA GLU A 154 -6.15 26.59 -15.97
C GLU A 154 -6.73 26.97 -14.59
N ASP A 155 -6.82 26.00 -13.68
CA ASP A 155 -7.34 26.17 -12.31
C ASP A 155 -6.16 26.31 -11.36
N THR A 156 -5.68 27.55 -11.23
CA THR A 156 -4.53 27.89 -10.38
C THR A 156 -4.85 27.85 -8.89
N GLU A 157 -6.13 27.65 -8.53
CA GLU A 157 -6.60 27.49 -7.15
C GLU A 157 -7.24 26.09 -6.98
N HIS A 158 -7.90 25.86 -5.85
CA HIS A 158 -8.67 24.65 -5.58
C HIS A 158 -10.13 24.81 -6.05
N GLY A 159 -10.32 25.24 -7.30
CA GLY A 159 -11.62 25.50 -7.90
C GLY A 159 -12.47 24.25 -8.14
N GLU A 160 -13.59 24.42 -8.82
CA GLU A 160 -14.52 23.32 -9.11
C GLU A 160 -13.88 22.24 -9.99
N SER A 161 -13.05 22.65 -10.96
CA SER A 161 -12.41 21.70 -11.87
C SER A 161 -11.32 20.90 -11.16
N TRP A 162 -10.50 21.56 -10.34
CA TRP A 162 -9.53 20.89 -9.48
C TRP A 162 -10.20 19.92 -8.51
N SER A 163 -11.29 20.35 -7.86
CA SER A 163 -12.05 19.52 -6.91
C SER A 163 -12.60 18.26 -7.57
N ALA A 164 -13.15 18.40 -8.78
CA ALA A 164 -13.63 17.26 -9.56
C ALA A 164 -12.49 16.30 -9.98
N ALA A 165 -11.32 16.84 -10.33
CA ALA A 165 -10.15 16.03 -10.67
C ALA A 165 -9.61 15.26 -9.45
N SER A 166 -9.50 15.93 -8.31
CA SER A 166 -9.07 15.35 -7.03
C SER A 166 -10.00 14.20 -6.60
N GLU A 167 -11.32 14.43 -6.63
CA GLU A 167 -12.34 13.41 -6.34
C GLU A 167 -12.24 12.21 -7.31
N ALA A 168 -12.04 12.47 -8.60
CA ALA A 168 -11.91 11.41 -9.60
C ALA A 168 -10.68 10.53 -9.35
N ILE A 169 -9.52 11.16 -9.07
CA ILE A 169 -8.27 10.46 -8.72
C ILE A 169 -8.50 9.62 -7.47
N PHE A 170 -9.10 10.19 -6.42
CA PHE A 170 -9.39 9.48 -5.17
C PHE A 170 -10.29 8.25 -5.42
N LYS A 171 -11.38 8.41 -6.17
CA LYS A 171 -12.28 7.30 -6.49
C LYS A 171 -11.57 6.20 -7.28
N LYS A 172 -10.76 6.57 -8.27
CA LYS A 172 -10.05 5.60 -9.10
C LYS A 172 -8.94 4.88 -8.33
N TYR A 173 -8.24 5.58 -7.44
CA TYR A 173 -7.28 4.99 -6.53
C TYR A 173 -7.93 3.89 -5.67
N ASN A 174 -9.08 4.16 -5.06
CA ASN A 174 -9.78 3.16 -4.24
C ASN A 174 -10.29 1.97 -5.07
N GLU A 175 -10.83 2.21 -6.27
CA GLU A 175 -11.22 1.12 -7.20
C GLU A 175 -10.04 0.18 -7.53
N LEU A 176 -8.86 0.75 -7.78
CA LEU A 176 -7.64 -0.02 -8.02
C LEU A 176 -7.17 -0.76 -6.76
N LEU A 177 -7.25 -0.11 -5.60
CA LEU A 177 -6.87 -0.69 -4.32
C LEU A 177 -7.73 -1.91 -3.98
N ASP A 178 -9.06 -1.78 -4.06
CA ASP A 178 -10.03 -2.86 -3.79
C ASP A 178 -9.79 -4.09 -4.68
N THR A 179 -9.37 -3.84 -5.92
CA THR A 179 -9.05 -4.91 -6.89
C THR A 179 -7.73 -5.61 -6.55
N MET A 180 -6.73 -4.88 -6.04
CA MET A 180 -5.38 -5.40 -5.80
C MET A 180 -5.21 -6.00 -4.41
N ILE A 181 -5.88 -5.42 -3.41
CA ILE A 181 -5.78 -5.77 -2.00
C ILE A 181 -7.21 -5.91 -1.47
N PRO A 182 -7.82 -7.10 -1.55
CA PRO A 182 -9.16 -7.31 -1.01
C PRO A 182 -9.13 -7.16 0.50
N ASP A 183 -10.22 -6.65 1.07
CA ASP A 183 -10.41 -6.60 2.51
C ASP A 183 -10.30 -8.01 3.13
N GLU A 184 -9.84 -8.07 4.38
CA GLU A 184 -10.00 -9.29 5.17
C GLU A 184 -11.51 -9.62 5.23
N PRO A 185 -11.90 -10.90 5.03
CA PRO A 185 -13.30 -11.26 5.16
C PRO A 185 -13.78 -10.86 6.55
N GLU A 186 -14.86 -10.09 6.62
CA GLU A 186 -15.45 -9.73 7.90
C GLU A 186 -15.62 -10.98 8.76
N PRO A 187 -15.17 -10.98 10.03
CA PRO A 187 -15.36 -12.13 10.89
C PRO A 187 -16.86 -12.37 11.05
N ILE A 188 -17.34 -13.48 10.49
CA ILE A 188 -18.75 -13.87 10.60
C ILE A 188 -19.01 -14.28 12.05
N LEU A 189 -19.55 -13.35 12.85
CA LEU A 189 -20.10 -13.66 14.16
C LEU A 189 -21.45 -14.35 13.97
N SER A 190 -21.45 -15.68 14.03
CA SER A 190 -22.66 -16.48 14.05
C SER A 190 -23.09 -16.77 15.50
N PRO A 191 -24.41 -16.80 15.81
CA PRO A 191 -24.89 -17.26 17.10
C PRO A 191 -24.46 -18.71 17.35
N HIS A 192 -23.91 -18.98 18.54
CA HIS A 192 -23.55 -20.32 19.00
C HIS A 192 -24.68 -21.33 18.79
N GLN A 193 -24.35 -22.47 18.19
CA GLN A 193 -25.22 -23.64 18.06
C GLN A 193 -24.77 -24.76 19.01
N PRO A 194 -25.71 -25.55 19.57
CA PRO A 194 -25.36 -26.71 20.37
C PRO A 194 -24.42 -27.66 19.61
N GLY A 195 -23.24 -27.91 20.18
CA GLY A 195 -22.19 -28.73 19.57
C GLY A 195 -21.05 -27.97 18.90
N ASP A 196 -21.12 -26.64 18.80
CA ASP A 196 -19.98 -25.80 18.37
C ASP A 196 -18.80 -25.87 19.36
N GLY A 197 -19.06 -26.30 20.60
CA GLY A 197 -18.09 -26.39 21.68
C GLY A 197 -17.66 -25.01 22.17
N GLY A 198 -16.35 -24.81 22.37
CA GLY A 198 -15.79 -23.51 22.75
C GLY A 198 -15.46 -23.38 24.23
N ILE A 199 -15.26 -22.13 24.65
CA ILE A 199 -14.85 -21.78 26.02
C ILE A 199 -15.90 -20.84 26.62
N LEU A 200 -16.59 -21.33 27.65
CA LEU A 200 -17.44 -20.52 28.51
C LEU A 200 -16.56 -19.72 29.48
N THR A 201 -16.64 -18.41 29.38
CA THR A 201 -15.84 -17.51 30.21
C THR A 201 -16.46 -17.32 31.59
N MET A 202 -15.64 -17.46 32.63
CA MET A 202 -16.04 -17.27 34.02
C MET A 202 -15.50 -15.91 34.52
N PRO A 203 -16.36 -15.03 35.06
CA PRO A 203 -15.93 -13.76 35.62
C PRO A 203 -14.93 -13.96 36.76
N LEU A 204 -13.81 -13.24 36.76
CA LEU A 204 -12.85 -13.30 37.85
C LEU A 204 -13.42 -12.57 39.07
N ARG A 205 -13.25 -13.17 40.26
CA ARG A 205 -13.62 -12.52 41.53
C ARG A 205 -12.84 -11.22 41.76
N ASP A 206 -11.59 -11.14 41.31
CA ASP A 206 -10.80 -9.91 41.41
C ASP A 206 -11.44 -8.72 40.68
N ASN A 207 -12.15 -8.98 39.58
CA ASN A 207 -12.86 -7.94 38.82
C ASN A 207 -14.28 -7.70 39.34
N VAL A 208 -14.88 -8.72 39.97
CA VAL A 208 -16.23 -8.69 40.54
C VAL A 208 -16.15 -9.22 41.98
N PRO A 209 -15.71 -8.40 42.95
CA PRO A 209 -15.44 -8.89 44.32
C PRO A 209 -16.68 -9.42 45.03
N GLU A 210 -17.83 -8.78 44.77
CA GLU A 210 -19.14 -9.15 45.28
C GLU A 210 -20.03 -9.57 44.12
N PRO A 211 -20.67 -10.75 44.17
CA PRO A 211 -21.54 -11.21 43.10
C PRO A 211 -22.80 -10.34 43.01
N PRO A 212 -23.28 -10.00 41.79
CA PRO A 212 -24.49 -9.19 41.64
C PRO A 212 -25.77 -9.86 42.14
N THR A 213 -25.80 -11.19 42.14
CA THR A 213 -26.97 -12.01 42.51
C THR A 213 -26.53 -13.27 43.23
N ASP A 214 -27.39 -13.80 44.09
CA ASP A 214 -27.08 -14.94 44.97
C ASP A 214 -26.86 -16.28 44.24
N ASP A 215 -27.20 -16.36 42.96
CA ASP A 215 -27.02 -17.57 42.14
C ASP A 215 -25.59 -17.76 41.63
N TRP A 216 -24.72 -16.76 41.83
CA TRP A 216 -23.30 -16.82 41.46
C TRP A 216 -22.54 -17.63 42.50
N GLN A 217 -21.99 -18.76 42.07
CA GLN A 217 -21.25 -19.68 42.93
C GLN A 217 -19.75 -19.52 42.73
N LEU A 218 -18.99 -19.47 43.82
CA LEU A 218 -17.54 -19.41 43.76
C LEU A 218 -17.00 -20.70 43.13
N THR A 219 -16.10 -20.55 42.16
CA THR A 219 -15.42 -21.64 41.47
C THR A 219 -13.96 -21.25 41.20
N THR A 220 -13.18 -22.18 40.65
CA THR A 220 -11.77 -21.96 40.30
C THR A 220 -11.54 -22.19 38.81
N CYS A 221 -10.76 -21.30 38.19
CA CYS A 221 -10.33 -21.45 36.82
C CYS A 221 -9.50 -22.74 36.64
N PRO A 222 -9.85 -23.66 35.73
CA PRO A 222 -9.07 -24.88 35.51
C PRO A 222 -7.71 -24.62 34.83
N VAL A 223 -7.52 -23.44 34.23
CA VAL A 223 -6.27 -23.07 33.52
C VAL A 223 -5.24 -22.46 34.47
N CYS A 224 -5.65 -21.53 35.34
CA CYS A 224 -4.72 -20.76 36.18
C CYS A 224 -5.00 -20.84 37.69
N GLY A 225 -6.08 -21.51 38.12
CA GLY A 225 -6.46 -21.63 39.53
C GLY A 225 -7.11 -20.39 40.16
N ALA A 226 -7.26 -19.29 39.41
CA ALA A 226 -7.86 -18.06 39.92
C ALA A 226 -9.32 -18.27 40.37
N GLU A 227 -9.73 -17.56 41.43
CA GLU A 227 -11.11 -17.54 41.90
C GLU A 227 -12.01 -16.83 40.88
N CYS A 228 -13.09 -17.52 40.50
CA CYS A 228 -14.05 -17.06 39.51
C CYS A 228 -15.48 -17.28 40.01
N TRP A 229 -16.43 -16.70 39.30
CA TRP A 229 -17.85 -16.94 39.51
C TRP A 229 -18.43 -17.85 38.44
N GLN A 230 -19.27 -18.77 38.86
CA GLN A 230 -20.10 -19.59 37.98
C GLN A 230 -21.57 -19.19 38.18
N THR A 231 -22.22 -18.74 37.11
CA THR A 231 -23.64 -18.33 37.13
C THR A 231 -24.57 -19.54 36.95
N ASP A 232 -25.87 -19.37 37.24
CA ASP A 232 -26.87 -20.39 36.90
C ASP A 232 -26.90 -20.71 35.39
N THR A 233 -26.81 -19.68 34.53
CA THR A 233 -26.73 -19.85 33.08
C THR A 233 -25.52 -20.70 32.67
N ALA A 234 -24.35 -20.44 33.25
CA ALA A 234 -23.14 -21.22 32.98
C ALA A 234 -23.32 -22.70 33.34
N ARG A 235 -23.97 -22.99 34.48
CA ARG A 235 -24.26 -24.37 34.89
C ARG A 235 -25.24 -25.06 33.94
N ARG A 236 -26.27 -24.36 33.46
CA ARG A 236 -27.21 -24.90 32.46
C ARG A 236 -26.52 -25.22 31.14
N ILE A 237 -25.65 -24.34 30.65
CA ILE A 237 -24.88 -24.56 29.42
C ILE A 237 -24.00 -25.80 29.58
N LEU A 238 -23.22 -25.90 30.66
CA LEU A 238 -22.34 -27.06 30.89
C LEU A 238 -23.11 -28.38 31.08
N ALA A 239 -24.36 -28.34 31.53
CA ALA A 239 -25.21 -29.52 31.61
C ALA A 239 -25.78 -29.95 30.24
N LEU A 240 -26.04 -28.98 29.35
CA LEU A 240 -26.55 -29.23 28.00
C LEU A 240 -25.45 -29.56 26.99
N GLU A 241 -24.26 -29.00 27.19
CA GLU A 241 -23.12 -29.07 26.26
C GLU A 241 -21.84 -29.49 27.01
N PRO A 242 -21.62 -30.80 27.21
CA PRO A 242 -20.49 -31.31 27.99
C PRO A 242 -19.12 -31.05 27.33
N ASP A 243 -19.09 -30.75 26.03
CA ASP A 243 -17.86 -30.44 25.28
C ASP A 243 -17.43 -28.97 25.43
N VAL A 244 -18.25 -28.13 26.06
CA VAL A 244 -17.90 -26.73 26.38
C VAL A 244 -16.90 -26.72 27.54
N ARG A 245 -15.75 -26.11 27.31
CA ARG A 245 -14.72 -25.92 28.34
C ARG A 245 -14.95 -24.64 29.10
N THR A 246 -14.39 -24.53 30.30
CA THR A 246 -14.43 -23.29 31.07
C THR A 246 -13.05 -22.69 31.27
N ALA A 247 -12.97 -21.37 31.30
CA ALA A 247 -11.76 -20.65 31.70
C ALA A 247 -12.15 -19.29 32.28
N CYS A 248 -11.30 -18.70 33.10
CA CYS A 248 -11.51 -17.32 33.52
C CYS A 248 -11.39 -16.37 32.31
N THR A 249 -12.08 -15.22 32.35
CA THR A 249 -12.07 -14.23 31.26
C THR A 249 -10.66 -13.90 30.77
N ALA A 250 -9.70 -13.73 31.69
CA ALA A 250 -8.31 -13.42 31.34
C ALA A 250 -7.59 -14.55 30.60
N CYS A 251 -7.84 -15.82 30.95
CA CYS A 251 -7.25 -16.96 30.24
C CYS A 251 -7.89 -17.14 28.87
N ALA A 252 -9.21 -17.00 28.77
CA ALA A 252 -9.94 -17.11 27.51
C ALA A 252 -9.48 -16.05 26.49
N LEU A 253 -9.32 -14.78 26.91
CA LEU A 253 -8.83 -13.70 26.06
C LEU A 253 -7.39 -13.91 25.57
N LYS A 254 -6.55 -14.57 26.37
CA LYS A 254 -5.18 -14.94 25.99
C LYS A 254 -5.11 -16.19 25.11
N GLY A 255 -6.24 -16.83 24.82
CA GLY A 255 -6.29 -18.10 24.09
C GLY A 255 -5.71 -19.28 24.89
N LEU A 256 -5.58 -19.16 26.21
CA LEU A 256 -5.06 -20.20 27.09
C LEU A 256 -6.20 -21.14 27.50
N GLY A 257 -6.03 -22.45 27.29
CA GLY A 257 -7.06 -23.47 27.51
C GLY A 257 -7.70 -24.02 26.22
N LYS A 258 -7.10 -23.74 25.06
CA LYS A 258 -7.34 -24.49 23.81
C LYS A 258 -6.76 -25.89 23.86
#